data_AF-E4WLH5-F1
#
_entry.id   AF-E4WLH5-F1
#
_cell.length_a   1.000
_cell.length_b   1.000
_cell.length_c   1.000
_cell.angle_alpha   90.00
_cell.angle_beta   90.00
_cell.angle_gamma   90.00
#
_symmetry.space_group_name_H-M   'P 1'
#
loop_
_entity.id
_entity.type
_entity.pdbx_description
1 polymer ?
#
loop_
_entity_poly.entity_id
_entity_poly.type
_entity_poly.pdbx_seq_one_letter_code
_entity_poly.pdbx_strand_id
1 'polypeptide(L)'
;MMKVRLLIIMLPLILTGCVEKVAERQGTAIDIIPVTYSISVSNNDDKNIDNFLNVHQNAIIKDGIKINWFTFNGKKLAYSISNKLHKKGIPANSIAINRAEKQDNSQFDMSIVVSSYNTQVERCTYENINTYSSTSLGCFVDGSRWKSMIYPQNMLMNKTDTNLRNE
;
A
#
# COMPACT_ATOMS: atom_id res chain seq x y z
N MET A 1 43.34 35.61 -48.77
CA MET A 1 42.24 34.62 -48.96
C MET A 1 42.29 33.43 -47.99
N MET A 2 43.46 32.92 -47.56
CA MET A 2 43.56 31.75 -46.67
C MET A 2 43.04 31.97 -45.23
N LYS A 3 43.18 33.18 -44.67
CA LYS A 3 42.71 33.52 -43.31
C LYS A 3 41.19 33.48 -43.15
N VAL A 4 40.44 33.87 -44.19
CA VAL A 4 38.95 33.90 -44.15
C VAL A 4 38.36 32.50 -44.22
N ARG A 5 38.99 31.58 -45.00
CA ARG A 5 38.57 30.18 -45.06
C ARG A 5 38.76 29.44 -43.74
N LEU A 6 39.80 29.78 -42.99
CA LEU A 6 40.07 29.19 -41.67
C LEU A 6 39.03 29.63 -40.62
N LEU A 7 38.57 30.88 -40.71
CA LEU A 7 37.55 31.45 -39.81
C LEU A 7 36.16 30.83 -40.04
N ILE A 8 35.82 30.54 -41.30
CA ILE A 8 34.56 29.88 -41.67
C ILE A 8 34.50 28.42 -41.16
N ILE A 9 35.63 27.73 -41.08
CA ILE A 9 35.71 26.34 -40.58
C ILE A 9 35.68 26.29 -39.05
N MET A 10 36.22 27.32 -38.37
CA MET A 10 36.19 27.42 -36.91
C MET A 10 34.79 27.77 -36.36
N LEU A 11 33.99 28.54 -37.10
CA LEU A 11 32.67 28.98 -36.68
C LEU A 11 31.70 27.84 -36.27
N PRO A 12 31.54 26.73 -37.02
CA PRO A 12 30.63 25.66 -36.63
C PRO A 12 31.08 24.87 -35.39
N LEU A 13 32.38 24.86 -35.04
CA LEU A 13 32.85 24.19 -33.83
C LEU A 13 32.43 24.91 -32.53
N ILE A 14 32.16 26.21 -32.61
CA ILE A 14 31.72 27.00 -31.45
C ILE A 14 30.20 26.91 -31.29
N LEU A 15 29.47 26.51 -32.34
CA LEU A 15 28.02 26.30 -32.30
C LEU A 15 27.61 24.90 -31.82
N THR A 16 28.54 24.00 -31.49
CA THR A 16 28.17 22.77 -30.77
C THR A 16 27.95 23.12 -29.30
N GLY A 17 26.76 23.63 -28.98
CA GLY A 17 26.33 23.84 -27.61
C GLY A 17 26.34 22.52 -26.85
N CYS A 18 26.74 22.55 -25.57
CA CYS A 18 26.55 21.43 -24.66
C CYS A 18 25.04 21.16 -24.58
N VAL A 19 24.57 20.07 -25.19
CA VAL A 19 23.24 19.54 -24.88
C VAL A 19 23.31 19.07 -23.42
N GLU A 20 22.68 19.83 -22.54
CA GLU A 20 22.38 19.35 -21.20
C GLU A 20 21.54 18.09 -21.37
N LYS A 21 22.13 16.93 -21.02
CA LYS A 21 21.38 15.70 -20.89
C LYS A 21 20.47 15.88 -19.68
N VAL A 22 19.24 16.31 -19.91
CA VAL A 22 18.20 16.26 -18.89
C VAL A 22 18.05 14.78 -18.51
N ALA A 23 18.45 14.44 -17.30
CA ALA A 23 18.28 13.09 -16.78
C ALA A 23 16.78 12.74 -16.86
N GLU A 24 16.47 11.60 -17.48
CA GLU A 24 15.09 11.11 -17.52
C GLU A 24 14.58 10.95 -16.09
N ARG A 25 13.34 11.41 -15.85
CA ARG A 25 12.67 11.24 -14.57
C ARG A 25 12.51 9.75 -14.30
N GLN A 26 13.26 9.24 -13.32
CA GLN A 26 13.06 7.89 -12.82
C GLN A 26 11.97 7.95 -11.75
N GLY A 27 10.83 7.32 -12.03
CA GLY A 27 9.71 7.24 -11.09
C GLY A 27 10.09 6.50 -9.81
N THR A 28 9.30 6.67 -8.75
CA THR A 28 9.55 6.01 -7.46
C THR A 28 9.19 4.52 -7.50
N ALA A 29 10.02 3.67 -6.90
CA ALA A 29 9.67 2.27 -6.64
C ALA A 29 8.62 2.20 -5.52
N ILE A 30 7.62 1.34 -5.69
CA ILE A 30 6.52 1.17 -4.74
C ILE A 30 6.43 -0.29 -4.36
N ASP A 31 6.67 -0.57 -3.10
CA ASP A 31 6.56 -1.91 -2.56
C ASP A 31 5.17 -2.11 -1.96
N ILE A 32 4.47 -3.15 -2.45
CA ILE A 32 3.18 -3.57 -1.93
C ILE A 32 3.40 -4.81 -1.07
N ILE A 33 3.24 -4.68 0.24
CA ILE A 33 3.47 -5.78 1.19
C ILE A 33 2.13 -6.27 1.73
N PRO A 34 1.76 -7.54 1.46
CA PRO A 34 0.57 -8.13 2.04
C PRO A 34 0.81 -8.47 3.52
N VAL A 35 -0.07 -7.98 4.40
CA VAL A 35 -0.11 -8.33 5.82
C VAL A 35 -1.35 -9.16 6.07
N THR A 36 -1.17 -10.38 6.58
CA THR A 36 -2.27 -11.30 6.87
C THR A 36 -2.42 -11.48 8.36
N TYR A 37 -3.60 -11.15 8.88
CA TYR A 37 -4.03 -11.38 10.26
C TYR A 37 -4.93 -12.60 10.30
N SER A 38 -4.68 -13.51 11.25
CA SER A 38 -5.50 -14.71 11.41
C SER A 38 -5.75 -15.04 12.86
N ILE A 39 -6.95 -15.50 13.16
CA ILE A 39 -7.32 -16.08 14.45
C ILE A 39 -8.01 -17.42 14.22
N SER A 40 -7.73 -18.39 15.08
CA SER A 40 -8.43 -19.68 15.12
C SER A 40 -9.19 -19.76 16.43
N VAL A 41 -10.47 -20.14 16.37
CA VAL A 41 -11.39 -20.06 17.50
C VAL A 41 -12.21 -21.34 17.62
N SER A 42 -12.60 -21.66 18.85
CA SER A 42 -13.59 -22.71 19.12
C SER A 42 -14.95 -22.08 19.42
N ASN A 43 -16.01 -22.90 19.40
CA ASN A 43 -17.43 -22.51 19.47
C ASN A 43 -17.84 -21.61 20.66
N ASN A 44 -16.97 -21.36 21.65
CA ASN A 44 -17.28 -20.54 22.84
C ASN A 44 -16.53 -19.19 22.90
N ASP A 45 -15.82 -18.80 21.84
CA ASP A 45 -14.90 -17.64 21.84
C ASP A 45 -15.52 -16.33 21.28
N ASP A 46 -16.82 -16.09 21.49
CA ASP A 46 -17.53 -14.94 20.92
C ASP A 46 -16.86 -13.58 21.20
N LYS A 47 -16.32 -13.39 22.42
CA LYS A 47 -15.61 -12.15 22.77
C LYS A 47 -14.34 -11.93 21.96
N ASN A 48 -13.56 -12.99 21.73
CA ASN A 48 -12.32 -12.93 20.98
C ASN A 48 -12.59 -12.66 19.50
N ILE A 49 -13.68 -13.24 18.98
CA ILE A 49 -14.16 -13.01 17.62
C ILE A 49 -14.59 -11.55 17.47
N ASP A 50 -15.47 -11.04 18.33
CA ASP A 50 -15.96 -9.67 18.22
C ASP A 50 -14.82 -8.65 18.39
N ASN A 51 -13.86 -8.91 19.28
CA ASN A 51 -12.65 -8.08 19.43
C ASN A 51 -11.81 -8.07 18.15
N PHE A 52 -11.51 -9.24 17.58
CA PHE A 52 -10.74 -9.36 16.33
C PHE A 52 -11.42 -8.61 15.17
N LEU A 53 -12.74 -8.77 15.02
CA LEU A 53 -13.51 -8.08 13.98
C LEU A 53 -13.53 -6.56 14.17
N ASN A 54 -13.56 -6.08 15.40
CA ASN A 54 -13.54 -4.64 15.69
C ASN A 54 -12.15 -4.03 15.45
N VAL A 55 -11.09 -4.70 15.91
CA VAL A 55 -9.70 -4.23 15.71
C VAL A 55 -9.36 -4.14 14.22
N HIS A 56 -9.81 -5.11 13.41
CA HIS A 56 -9.50 -5.17 11.98
C HIS A 56 -10.63 -4.68 11.07
N GLN A 57 -11.62 -3.94 11.59
CA GLN A 57 -12.80 -3.50 10.84
C GLN A 57 -12.43 -2.76 9.54
N ASN A 58 -11.44 -1.85 9.58
CA ASN A 58 -11.04 -1.08 8.41
C ASN A 58 -10.45 -1.97 7.30
N ALA A 59 -9.66 -2.97 7.66
CA ALA A 59 -9.10 -3.93 6.71
C ALA A 59 -10.21 -4.82 6.11
N ILE A 60 -11.18 -5.24 6.93
CA ILE A 60 -12.32 -6.05 6.47
C ILE A 60 -13.18 -5.28 5.46
N ILE A 61 -13.43 -3.98 5.69
CA ILE A 61 -14.20 -3.14 4.77
C ILE A 61 -13.48 -2.96 3.43
N LYS A 62 -12.16 -2.77 3.47
CA LYS A 62 -11.34 -2.48 2.30
C LYS A 62 -11.05 -3.72 1.46
N ASP A 63 -10.53 -4.76 2.09
CA ASP A 63 -9.91 -5.91 1.42
C ASP A 63 -10.73 -7.21 1.61
N GLY A 64 -11.73 -7.20 2.50
CA GLY A 64 -12.59 -8.33 2.78
C GLY A 64 -12.06 -9.29 3.85
N ILE A 65 -12.74 -10.41 4.00
CA ILE A 65 -12.48 -11.41 5.04
C ILE A 65 -12.70 -12.82 4.51
N LYS A 66 -11.87 -13.75 4.96
CA LYS A 66 -12.01 -15.18 4.68
C LYS A 66 -12.31 -15.92 5.98
N ILE A 67 -13.35 -16.73 5.98
CA ILE A 67 -13.79 -17.51 7.12
C ILE A 67 -13.73 -18.98 6.73
N ASN A 68 -12.81 -19.71 7.34
CA ASN A 68 -12.62 -21.13 7.12
C ASN A 68 -13.26 -21.90 8.29
N TRP A 69 -14.14 -22.86 8.00
CA TRP A 69 -14.74 -23.70 9.03
C TRP A 69 -14.29 -25.16 8.86
N PHE A 70 -14.09 -25.82 10.00
CA PHE A 70 -13.60 -27.20 10.07
C PHE A 70 -14.68 -28.17 10.59
N THR A 71 -15.58 -27.68 11.45
CA THR A 71 -16.64 -28.48 12.08
C THR A 71 -18.04 -27.96 11.72
N PHE A 72 -19.08 -28.76 11.99
CA PHE A 72 -20.47 -28.34 11.79
C PHE A 72 -20.85 -27.14 12.67
N ASN A 73 -20.33 -27.08 13.90
CA ASN A 73 -20.51 -25.94 14.79
C ASN A 73 -19.79 -24.70 14.24
N GLY A 74 -18.54 -24.86 13.78
CA GLY A 74 -17.79 -23.80 13.10
C GLY A 74 -18.50 -23.26 11.86
N LYS A 75 -19.21 -24.12 11.10
CA LYS A 75 -20.05 -23.68 9.97
C LYS A 75 -21.15 -22.72 10.45
N LYS A 76 -21.93 -23.10 11.48
CA LYS A 76 -22.99 -22.24 12.01
C LYS A 76 -22.44 -20.89 12.49
N LEU A 77 -21.30 -20.93 13.19
CA LEU A 77 -20.64 -19.73 13.68
C LEU A 77 -20.15 -18.83 12.53
N ALA A 78 -19.56 -19.40 11.48
CA ALA A 78 -19.13 -18.68 10.28
C ALA A 78 -20.29 -17.93 9.59
N TYR A 79 -21.45 -18.58 9.43
CA TYR A 79 -22.64 -17.93 8.87
C TYR A 79 -23.22 -16.85 9.81
N SER A 80 -23.16 -17.07 11.12
CA SER A 80 -23.56 -16.06 12.11
C SER A 80 -22.70 -14.79 11.99
N ILE A 81 -21.38 -14.96 11.89
CA ILE A 81 -20.42 -13.87 11.72
C ILE A 81 -20.66 -13.15 10.39
N SER A 82 -20.81 -13.89 9.28
CA SER A 82 -21.13 -13.32 7.98
C SER A 82 -22.39 -12.44 8.05
N ASN A 83 -23.45 -12.93 8.70
CA ASN A 83 -24.68 -12.14 8.87
C ASN A 83 -24.47 -10.90 9.77
N LYS A 84 -23.68 -11.00 10.83
CA LYS A 84 -23.27 -9.82 11.65
C LYS A 84 -22.52 -8.78 10.80
N LEU A 85 -21.61 -9.22 9.94
CA LEU A 85 -20.83 -8.33 9.07
C LEU A 85 -21.70 -7.68 7.99
N HIS A 86 -22.68 -8.40 7.42
CA HIS A 86 -23.67 -7.82 6.51
C HIS A 86 -24.52 -6.74 7.19
N LYS A 87 -24.94 -6.96 8.43
CA LYS A 87 -25.66 -5.94 9.20
C LYS A 87 -24.81 -4.69 9.48
N LYS A 88 -23.48 -4.81 9.45
CA LYS A 88 -22.52 -3.70 9.54
C LYS A 88 -22.23 -3.04 8.17
N GLY A 89 -22.87 -3.47 7.09
CA GLY A 89 -22.72 -2.89 5.76
C GLY A 89 -21.59 -3.49 4.91
N ILE A 90 -20.98 -4.59 5.34
CA ILE A 90 -19.94 -5.27 4.55
C ILE A 90 -20.63 -6.10 3.44
N PRO A 91 -20.24 -5.96 2.16
CA PRO A 91 -20.93 -6.63 1.06
C PRO A 91 -20.67 -8.14 1.01
N ALA A 92 -21.60 -8.90 0.42
CA ALA A 92 -21.51 -10.38 0.30
C ALA A 92 -20.27 -10.87 -0.45
N ASN A 93 -19.84 -10.14 -1.47
CA ASN A 93 -18.68 -10.50 -2.28
C ASN A 93 -17.35 -10.33 -1.54
N SER A 94 -17.29 -9.58 -0.44
CA SER A 94 -16.07 -9.39 0.35
C SER A 94 -15.96 -10.38 1.52
N ILE A 95 -16.91 -11.31 1.67
CA ILE A 95 -16.90 -12.35 2.70
C ILE A 95 -16.82 -13.72 2.02
N ALA A 96 -15.63 -14.34 2.06
CA ALA A 96 -15.47 -15.70 1.56
C ALA A 96 -15.62 -16.71 2.71
N ILE A 97 -16.56 -17.65 2.58
CA ILE A 97 -16.76 -18.72 3.56
C ILE A 97 -16.40 -20.06 2.93
N ASN A 98 -15.37 -20.72 3.45
CA ASN A 98 -14.86 -21.96 2.88
C ASN A 98 -14.86 -23.09 3.91
N ARG A 99 -15.15 -24.32 3.44
CA ARG A 99 -14.81 -25.51 4.20
C ARG A 99 -13.31 -25.73 4.06
N ALA A 100 -12.60 -25.83 5.17
CA ALA A 100 -11.19 -26.20 5.16
C ALA A 100 -11.03 -27.58 5.81
N GLU A 101 -10.01 -28.31 5.40
CA GLU A 101 -9.65 -29.55 6.07
C GLU A 101 -9.10 -29.24 7.45
N LYS A 102 -9.52 -30.06 8.41
CA LYS A 102 -9.04 -29.93 9.77
C LYS A 102 -7.61 -30.46 9.79
N GLN A 103 -6.64 -29.57 10.04
CA GLN A 103 -5.26 -30.00 10.28
C GLN A 103 -5.25 -30.95 11.48
N ASP A 104 -4.55 -32.07 11.35
CA ASP A 104 -4.49 -33.10 12.39
C ASP A 104 -4.13 -32.46 13.74
N ASN A 105 -4.92 -32.78 14.77
CA ASN A 105 -4.80 -32.27 16.15
C ASN A 105 -5.26 -30.81 16.43
N SER A 106 -5.91 -30.13 15.49
CA SER A 106 -6.54 -28.82 15.77
C SER A 106 -7.75 -28.95 16.70
N GLN A 107 -7.80 -28.20 17.81
CA GLN A 107 -9.01 -28.11 18.66
C GLN A 107 -10.00 -27.04 18.17
N PHE A 108 -9.67 -26.34 17.09
CA PHE A 108 -10.43 -25.18 16.61
C PHE A 108 -11.57 -25.59 15.67
N ASP A 109 -12.67 -24.87 15.78
CA ASP A 109 -13.87 -25.10 14.96
C ASP A 109 -13.86 -24.27 13.67
N MET A 110 -13.18 -23.11 13.70
CA MET A 110 -13.04 -22.21 12.58
C MET A 110 -11.79 -21.33 12.68
N SER A 111 -11.45 -20.69 11.55
CA SER A 111 -10.41 -19.69 11.43
C SER A 111 -10.92 -18.49 10.64
N ILE A 112 -10.53 -17.29 11.05
CA ILE A 112 -10.84 -16.03 10.41
C ILE A 112 -9.53 -15.43 9.92
N VAL A 113 -9.48 -15.03 8.66
CA VAL A 113 -8.31 -14.47 8.00
C VAL A 113 -8.68 -13.15 7.33
N VAL A 114 -7.92 -12.10 7.65
CA VAL A 114 -8.04 -10.77 7.05
C VAL A 114 -6.70 -10.42 6.43
N SER A 115 -6.68 -10.12 5.15
CA SER A 115 -5.48 -9.68 4.44
C SER A 115 -5.59 -8.19 4.15
N SER A 116 -4.55 -7.42 4.46
CA SER A 116 -4.46 -5.99 4.17
C SER A 116 -3.20 -5.73 3.37
N TYR A 117 -3.27 -4.83 2.40
CA TYR A 117 -2.11 -4.43 1.60
C TYR A 117 -1.56 -3.09 2.10
N ASN A 118 -0.31 -3.11 2.56
CA ASN A 118 0.43 -1.93 2.96
C ASN A 118 1.40 -1.53 1.86
N THR A 119 1.34 -0.28 1.42
CA THR A 119 2.25 0.27 0.43
C THR A 119 3.33 1.09 1.09
N GLN A 120 4.58 0.75 0.81
CA GLN A 120 5.72 1.57 1.19
C GLN A 120 6.22 2.30 -0.05
N VAL A 121 6.30 3.63 0.08
CA VAL A 121 6.89 4.50 -0.93
C VAL A 121 8.23 4.95 -0.39
N GLU A 122 9.27 4.87 -1.21
CA GLU A 122 10.61 5.28 -0.86
C GLU A 122 10.66 6.73 -0.33
N ARG A 123 11.45 6.98 0.71
CA ARG A 123 11.69 8.34 1.22
C ARG A 123 12.73 9.02 0.33
N CYS A 124 12.29 10.06 -0.38
CA CYS A 124 13.18 10.82 -1.25
C CYS A 124 14.24 11.57 -0.42
N THR A 125 15.51 11.37 -0.76
CA THR A 125 16.63 12.13 -0.20
C THR A 125 16.86 13.38 -1.05
N TYR A 126 17.24 14.49 -0.41
CA TYR A 126 17.61 15.71 -1.13
C TYR A 126 18.99 15.53 -1.76
N GLU A 127 19.17 15.99 -3.00
CA GLU A 127 20.49 15.98 -3.65
C GLU A 127 21.48 16.83 -2.87
N ASN A 128 22.68 16.28 -2.67
CA ASN A 128 23.83 17.07 -2.26
C ASN A 128 24.50 17.63 -3.52
N ILE A 129 25.07 18.83 -3.41
CA ILE A 129 25.69 19.59 -4.52
C ILE A 129 26.76 18.78 -5.26
N ASN A 130 27.30 17.72 -4.64
CA ASN A 130 28.32 16.83 -5.18
C ASN A 130 27.78 15.61 -5.96
N THR A 131 26.47 15.37 -6.02
CA THR A 131 25.86 14.17 -6.63
C THR A 131 24.66 14.48 -7.54
N TYR A 132 24.74 15.59 -8.28
CA TYR A 132 23.81 15.90 -9.36
C TYR A 132 23.87 14.79 -10.41
N SER A 133 22.88 13.88 -10.42
CA SER A 133 22.60 12.78 -11.39
C SER A 133 22.29 11.41 -10.76
N SER A 134 22.47 11.22 -9.44
CA SER A 134 22.27 9.90 -8.81
C SER A 134 20.94 9.73 -8.07
N THR A 135 20.10 10.76 -8.00
CA THR A 135 18.89 10.73 -7.18
C THR A 135 17.62 10.76 -8.05
N SER A 136 16.59 10.03 -7.64
CA SER A 136 15.34 9.84 -8.37
C SER A 136 14.53 11.16 -8.48
N LEU A 137 14.84 11.93 -9.53
CA LEU A 137 14.12 13.13 -9.92
C LEU A 137 12.64 12.80 -10.18
N GLY A 138 11.76 13.19 -9.25
CA GLY A 138 10.32 12.94 -9.33
C GLY A 138 9.75 12.13 -8.18
N CYS A 139 10.60 11.53 -7.34
CA CYS A 139 10.18 10.72 -6.20
C CYS A 139 9.17 11.44 -5.28
N PHE A 140 9.36 12.73 -5.01
CA PHE A 140 8.46 13.48 -4.11
C PHE A 140 7.05 13.65 -4.69
N VAL A 141 6.98 13.99 -5.99
CA VAL A 141 5.71 14.22 -6.68
C VAL A 141 4.97 12.90 -6.86
N ASP A 142 5.68 11.87 -7.32
CA ASP A 142 5.08 10.54 -7.53
C ASP A 142 4.69 9.89 -6.21
N GLY A 143 5.54 10.00 -5.18
CA GLY A 143 5.24 9.44 -3.87
C GLY A 143 4.05 10.11 -3.19
N SER A 144 3.92 11.43 -3.33
CA SER A 144 2.74 12.17 -2.86
C SER A 144 1.48 11.75 -3.63
N ARG A 145 1.57 11.62 -4.96
CA ARG A 145 0.45 11.17 -5.80
C ARG A 145 -0.06 9.79 -5.37
N TRP A 146 0.85 8.86 -5.12
CA TRP A 146 0.50 7.50 -4.69
C TRP A 146 -0.07 7.45 -3.28
N LYS A 147 0.46 8.22 -2.33
CA LYS A 147 -0.13 8.34 -0.99
C LYS A 147 -1.57 8.86 -1.03
N SER A 148 -1.86 9.85 -1.87
CA SER A 148 -3.21 10.38 -2.06
C SER A 148 -4.17 9.37 -2.72
N MET A 149 -3.68 8.47 -3.58
CA MET A 149 -4.50 7.45 -4.22
C MET A 149 -4.90 6.32 -3.26
N ILE A 150 -4.03 5.98 -2.30
CA ILE A 150 -4.23 4.84 -1.40
C ILE A 150 -4.96 5.24 -0.11
N TYR A 151 -4.72 6.46 0.38
CA TYR A 151 -5.36 7.02 1.57
C TYR A 151 -5.87 8.44 1.29
N PRO A 152 -6.95 8.60 0.50
CA PRO A 152 -7.48 9.91 0.14
C PRO A 152 -7.88 10.76 1.34
N GLN A 153 -8.26 10.14 2.46
CA GLN A 153 -8.59 10.83 3.71
C GLN A 153 -7.39 11.58 4.33
N ASN A 154 -6.15 11.17 4.04
CA ASN A 154 -4.95 11.86 4.53
C ASN A 154 -4.67 13.15 3.76
N MET A 155 -5.44 13.43 2.69
CA MET A 155 -5.35 14.65 1.90
C MET A 155 -6.13 15.81 2.56
N LEU A 156 -7.08 15.49 3.45
CA LEU A 156 -7.75 16.46 4.30
C LEU A 156 -6.87 16.67 5.53
N MET A 157 -6.05 17.73 5.52
CA MET A 157 -5.33 18.14 6.72
C MET A 157 -6.35 18.33 7.85
N ASN A 158 -6.31 17.47 8.86
CA ASN A 158 -6.99 17.77 10.11
C ASN A 158 -6.31 19.02 10.69
N LYS A 159 -7.12 19.93 11.22
CA LYS A 159 -6.72 21.24 11.76
C LYS A 159 -5.61 21.17 12.83
N THR A 160 -5.27 19.96 13.29
CA THR A 160 -4.25 19.62 14.28
C THR A 160 -2.83 19.48 13.74
N ASP A 161 -2.60 19.38 12.42
CA ASP A 161 -1.24 19.24 11.85
C ASP A 161 -0.48 20.57 11.73
N THR A 162 -1.07 21.68 12.18
CA THR A 162 -0.45 23.02 12.16
C THR A 162 0.72 23.17 13.14
N ASN A 163 1.01 22.17 13.99
CA ASN A 163 2.05 22.26 15.04
C ASN A 163 3.40 21.61 14.72
N LEU A 164 3.58 21.00 13.54
CA LEU A 164 4.86 20.35 13.18
C LEU A 164 5.63 21.06 12.06
N ARG A 165 5.36 22.36 11.83
CA ARG A 165 6.07 23.17 10.83
C ARG A 165 7.12 24.12 11.41
N ASN A 166 7.53 23.89 12.66
CA ASN A 166 8.58 24.65 13.33
C ASN A 166 9.67 23.71 13.88
N GLU A 167 10.35 22.96 13.01
CA GLU A 167 11.74 22.51 13.21
C GLU A 167 12.45 22.45 11.85
#